data_AF-A0A956FU64-F1
#
_entry.id   AF-A0A956FU64-F1
#
_cell.length_a   1.000
_cell.length_b   1.000
_cell.length_c   1.000
_cell.angle_alpha   90.00
_cell.angle_beta   90.00
_cell.angle_gamma   90.00
#
_symmetry.space_group_name_H-M   'P 1'
#
loop_
_entity.id
_entity.type
_entity.pdbx_description
1 polymer ?
#
loop_
_entity_poly.entity_id
_entity_poly.type
_entity_poly.pdbx_seq_one_letter_code
_entity_poly.pdbx_strand_id
1 'polypeptide(L)'
;MNLKNCYLAAFAALGLSLAGCAGDDTGDTDSTTNDSATTSTSGSTSGSTGTETTGGTDTTGDTDTTGTDTTGTGEVTYADVQAIWDNRCVAGCHMPGGSKADLSLESAVSYDNIVSKQSAQVTLNIVEPGSTDQSYLWNKLNNTQLDVGGSGAQMPLGQSLPADELAVVEKWITDGANM
;
A
#
# COMPACT_ATOMS: atom_id res chain seq x y z
N MET A 1 -48.22 24.56 2.99
CA MET A 1 -47.26 25.67 3.13
C MET A 1 -45.97 25.27 2.43
N ASN A 2 -45.51 26.01 1.43
CA ASN A 2 -44.27 25.78 0.67
C ASN A 2 -43.53 27.13 0.53
N LEU A 3 -42.31 27.24 1.05
CA LEU A 3 -41.38 28.37 0.88
C LEU A 3 -39.97 27.75 0.93
N LYS A 4 -39.26 27.48 -0.19
CA LYS A 4 -38.48 28.40 -1.06
C LYS A 4 -37.45 29.24 -0.31
N ASN A 5 -36.22 28.74 -0.21
CA ASN A 5 -35.02 29.55 0.03
C ASN A 5 -34.01 29.32 -1.10
N CYS A 6 -34.15 30.10 -2.16
CA CYS A 6 -33.05 30.50 -3.03
C CYS A 6 -32.41 31.74 -2.42
N TYR A 7 -31.10 31.77 -2.24
CA TYR A 7 -30.36 33.03 -2.22
C TYR A 7 -29.16 32.94 -3.15
N LEU A 8 -29.19 33.86 -4.10
CA LEU A 8 -28.26 34.12 -5.17
C LEU A 8 -27.72 35.53 -4.91
N ALA A 9 -26.41 35.72 -4.90
CA ALA A 9 -25.73 37.01 -5.10
C ALA A 9 -24.25 36.68 -5.45
N ALA A 10 -23.81 36.67 -6.71
CA ALA A 10 -23.62 37.76 -7.67
C ALA A 10 -22.36 38.63 -7.44
N PHE A 11 -21.33 38.31 -8.23
CA PHE A 11 -20.33 39.14 -8.93
C PHE A 11 -19.59 40.30 -8.25
N ALA A 12 -18.25 40.24 -8.31
CA ALA A 12 -17.42 41.36 -8.77
C ALA A 12 -16.06 40.86 -9.30
N ALA A 13 -15.81 41.08 -10.60
CA ALA A 13 -14.50 40.96 -11.24
C ALA A 13 -13.89 42.36 -11.34
N LEU A 14 -12.58 42.49 -11.10
CA LEU A 14 -11.78 43.60 -11.63
C LEU A 14 -10.32 43.17 -11.78
N GLY A 15 -9.88 43.05 -13.03
CA GLY A 15 -8.48 42.82 -13.38
C GLY A 15 -7.68 44.13 -13.39
N LEU A 16 -6.35 43.99 -13.33
CA LEU A 16 -5.44 45.03 -13.76
C LEU A 16 -4.15 44.39 -14.31
N SER A 17 -4.00 44.43 -15.63
CA SER A 17 -2.73 44.17 -16.32
C SER A 17 -1.84 45.41 -16.26
N LEU A 18 -0.52 45.21 -16.15
CA LEU A 18 0.46 46.23 -16.53
C LEU A 18 1.60 45.62 -17.34
N ALA A 19 1.93 46.31 -18.43
CA ALA A 19 2.88 45.93 -19.46
C ALA A 19 4.25 46.60 -19.29
N GLY A 20 5.30 45.89 -19.72
CA GLY A 20 6.43 46.43 -20.50
C GLY A 20 7.68 46.96 -19.77
N CYS A 21 8.85 46.42 -20.12
CA CYS A 21 9.88 47.12 -20.94
C CYS A 21 10.94 46.12 -21.44
N ALA A 22 11.43 46.33 -22.67
CA ALA A 22 12.46 45.55 -23.35
C ALA A 22 13.87 46.11 -23.09
N GLY A 23 14.90 45.30 -23.33
CA GLY A 23 16.31 45.68 -23.42
C GLY A 23 17.14 44.59 -24.10
N ASP A 24 17.65 44.92 -25.28
CA ASP A 24 18.48 44.14 -26.21
C ASP A 24 19.98 44.24 -25.82
N ASP A 25 20.80 43.21 -26.09
CA ASP A 25 22.09 43.29 -26.83
C ASP A 25 23.00 42.05 -26.64
N THR A 26 23.16 41.35 -27.76
CA THR A 26 24.30 40.59 -28.32
C THR A 26 25.40 39.99 -27.45
N GLY A 27 25.63 38.69 -27.66
CA GLY A 27 26.89 38.00 -27.38
C GLY A 27 27.01 36.75 -28.26
N ASP A 28 27.55 36.93 -29.46
CA ASP A 28 27.95 35.88 -30.40
C ASP A 28 29.06 35.01 -29.79
N THR A 29 28.98 33.69 -29.93
CA THR A 29 30.16 32.81 -30.03
C THR A 29 29.78 31.50 -30.72
N ASP A 30 30.15 31.48 -31.99
CA ASP A 30 30.38 30.36 -32.90
C ASP A 30 31.05 29.14 -32.25
N SER A 31 30.49 27.94 -32.47
CA SER A 31 31.23 26.84 -33.13
C SER A 31 30.51 25.48 -33.02
N THR A 32 30.12 25.03 -34.21
CA THR A 32 30.26 23.67 -34.75
C THR A 32 29.48 22.49 -34.14
N THR A 33 28.43 22.14 -34.89
CA THR A 33 27.93 20.80 -35.18
C THR A 33 28.99 19.68 -35.14
N ASN A 34 28.64 18.54 -34.54
CA ASN A 34 28.76 17.28 -35.26
C ASN A 34 27.72 16.25 -34.80
N ASP A 35 27.13 15.65 -35.82
CA ASP A 35 26.11 14.62 -35.83
C ASP A 35 26.72 13.21 -35.64
N SER A 36 25.85 12.20 -35.57
CA SER A 36 26.09 10.77 -35.81
C SER A 36 26.15 9.85 -34.58
N ALA A 37 24.96 9.41 -34.18
CA ALA A 37 24.43 8.04 -34.36
C ALA A 37 25.37 6.80 -34.31
N THR A 38 24.75 5.69 -33.83
CA THR A 38 24.98 4.25 -34.12
C THR A 38 26.29 3.61 -33.61
N THR A 39 26.43 2.36 -33.17
CA THR A 39 25.62 1.16 -32.79
C THR A 39 26.68 0.08 -32.42
N SER A 40 26.30 -0.89 -31.58
CA SER A 40 26.88 -2.25 -31.45
C SER A 40 28.13 -2.56 -30.61
N THR A 41 27.88 -3.44 -29.62
CA THR A 41 28.47 -4.78 -29.44
C THR A 41 29.95 -4.95 -29.08
N SER A 42 30.19 -5.47 -27.86
CA SER A 42 31.11 -6.56 -27.48
C SER A 42 30.87 -6.83 -25.98
N GLY A 43 30.68 -8.04 -25.44
CA GLY A 43 31.10 -9.36 -25.88
C GLY A 43 32.43 -9.74 -25.23
N SER A 44 32.44 -10.06 -23.93
CA SER A 44 33.61 -10.64 -23.25
C SER A 44 33.22 -11.68 -22.20
N THR A 45 33.37 -12.93 -22.61
CA THR A 45 33.49 -14.11 -21.75
C THR A 45 34.90 -14.16 -21.16
N SER A 46 35.03 -14.45 -19.87
CA SER A 46 36.26 -15.05 -19.34
C SER A 46 35.93 -15.88 -18.10
N GLY A 47 36.11 -17.19 -18.23
CA GLY A 47 36.11 -18.13 -17.12
C GLY A 47 37.51 -18.30 -16.55
N SER A 48 37.58 -18.79 -15.31
CA SER A 48 38.73 -19.54 -14.83
C SER A 48 38.31 -20.51 -13.73
N THR A 49 39.05 -21.60 -13.67
CA THR A 49 38.69 -22.92 -13.14
C THR A 49 39.57 -23.28 -11.95
N GLY A 50 39.08 -24.15 -11.06
CA GLY A 50 39.87 -24.96 -10.11
C GLY A 50 39.83 -24.44 -8.66
N THR A 51 39.75 -25.26 -7.60
CA THR A 51 40.04 -26.70 -7.44
C THR A 51 39.47 -27.16 -6.09
N GLU A 52 39.07 -28.42 -6.03
CA GLU A 52 38.62 -29.19 -4.86
C GLU A 52 39.66 -29.30 -3.73
N THR A 53 39.24 -29.45 -2.46
CA THR A 53 39.76 -30.42 -1.47
C THR A 53 39.05 -30.30 -0.11
N THR A 54 38.25 -31.32 0.20
CA THR A 54 38.18 -32.14 1.44
C THR A 54 38.08 -31.51 2.84
N GLY A 55 36.93 -31.78 3.49
CA GLY A 55 36.86 -32.57 4.72
C GLY A 55 36.74 -31.83 6.06
N GLY A 56 35.63 -32.04 6.77
CA GLY A 56 35.47 -31.65 8.18
C GLY A 56 34.08 -31.92 8.74
N THR A 57 33.97 -33.05 9.44
CA THR A 57 32.81 -33.73 10.03
C THR A 57 32.11 -32.96 11.18
N ASP A 58 30.79 -33.13 11.25
CA ASP A 58 29.81 -33.05 12.36
C ASP A 58 30.17 -32.34 13.68
N THR A 59 29.24 -31.49 14.18
CA THR A 59 28.41 -31.80 15.37
C THR A 59 27.69 -30.54 15.92
N THR A 60 26.36 -30.60 15.85
CA THR A 60 25.33 -30.15 16.82
C THR A 60 25.24 -28.68 17.23
N GLY A 61 24.14 -28.07 16.80
CA GLY A 61 23.58 -26.88 17.42
C GLY A 61 22.34 -26.37 16.69
N ASP A 62 21.52 -27.26 16.14
CA ASP A 62 20.23 -26.87 15.54
C ASP A 62 19.29 -26.52 16.70
N THR A 63 19.32 -25.25 17.06
CA THR A 63 18.40 -24.68 18.02
C THR A 63 17.10 -24.55 17.27
N ASP A 64 16.17 -25.43 17.61
CA ASP A 64 14.74 -25.42 17.24
C ASP A 64 14.21 -23.99 17.31
N THR A 65 14.36 -23.32 16.17
CA THR A 65 13.71 -22.06 15.89
C THR A 65 12.37 -22.52 15.38
N THR A 66 11.33 -22.30 16.19
CA THR A 66 9.94 -22.35 15.77
C THR A 66 9.71 -21.24 14.73
N GLY A 67 10.32 -21.42 13.56
CA GLY A 67 9.93 -20.81 12.31
C GLY A 67 8.73 -21.61 11.88
N THR A 68 7.54 -21.08 12.16
CA THR A 68 6.33 -21.55 11.50
C THR A 68 6.43 -21.09 10.05
N ASP A 69 7.25 -21.79 9.27
CA ASP A 69 7.18 -21.78 7.82
C ASP A 69 5.83 -22.40 7.44
N THR A 70 4.77 -21.60 7.49
CA THR A 70 3.49 -21.94 6.84
C THR A 70 3.67 -21.75 5.34
N THR A 71 4.51 -22.58 4.73
CA THR A 71 4.17 -23.19 3.43
C THR A 71 3.41 -24.49 3.74
N GLY A 72 2.40 -24.36 4.59
CA GLY A 72 1.43 -25.39 4.86
C GLY A 72 0.22 -25.09 4.01
N THR A 73 -0.28 -26.09 3.31
CA THR A 73 -1.60 -26.15 2.68
C THR A 73 -2.69 -26.16 3.76
N GLY A 74 -2.56 -25.29 4.76
CA GLY A 74 -3.50 -25.07 5.84
C GLY A 74 -4.52 -24.03 5.40
N GLU A 75 -5.77 -24.30 5.73
CA GLU A 75 -6.85 -23.33 5.61
C GLU A 75 -6.55 -22.13 6.51
N VAL A 76 -6.65 -20.91 5.96
CA VAL A 76 -6.55 -19.69 6.77
C VAL A 76 -7.92 -19.46 7.39
N THR A 77 -7.96 -19.40 8.72
CA THR A 77 -9.18 -19.14 9.48
C THR A 77 -9.31 -17.67 9.83
N TYR A 78 -10.50 -17.21 10.19
CA TYR A 78 -10.63 -15.84 10.69
C TYR A 78 -9.87 -15.61 12.00
N ALA A 79 -9.62 -16.66 12.79
CA ALA A 79 -8.83 -16.54 14.01
C ALA A 79 -7.38 -16.10 13.73
N ASP A 80 -6.79 -16.58 12.63
CA ASP A 80 -5.44 -16.17 12.20
C ASP A 80 -5.43 -14.68 11.84
N VAL A 81 -6.47 -14.22 11.14
CA VAL A 81 -6.65 -12.83 10.76
C VAL A 81 -6.93 -11.94 11.98
N GLN A 82 -7.73 -12.41 12.94
CA GLN A 82 -8.03 -11.68 14.17
C GLN A 82 -6.77 -11.45 15.01
N ALA A 83 -5.87 -12.45 15.09
CA ALA A 83 -4.60 -12.30 15.79
C ALA A 83 -3.74 -11.17 15.20
N ILE A 84 -3.79 -10.98 13.87
CA ILE A 84 -3.12 -9.86 13.21
C ILE A 84 -3.74 -8.53 13.64
N TRP A 85 -5.08 -8.42 13.66
CA TRP A 85 -5.75 -7.19 14.11
C TRP A 85 -5.40 -6.82 15.55
N ASP A 86 -5.46 -7.79 16.46
CA ASP A 86 -5.18 -7.58 17.87
C ASP A 86 -3.74 -7.07 18.08
N ASN A 87 -2.78 -7.62 17.33
CA ASN A 87 -1.35 -7.28 17.45
C ASN A 87 -0.95 -5.99 16.74
N ARG A 88 -1.65 -5.60 15.65
CA ARG A 88 -1.19 -4.54 14.74
C ARG A 88 -2.11 -3.32 14.68
N CYS A 89 -3.39 -3.47 15.01
CA CYS A 89 -4.41 -2.49 14.67
C CYS A 89 -5.27 -2.01 15.86
N VAL A 90 -5.50 -2.88 16.85
CA VAL A 90 -6.47 -2.62 17.93
C VAL A 90 -5.92 -1.61 18.95
N ALA A 91 -4.76 -1.89 19.54
CA ALA A 91 -4.26 -1.16 20.72
C ALA A 91 -4.15 0.36 20.47
N GLY A 92 -5.05 1.12 21.11
CA GLY A 92 -5.11 2.59 21.06
C GLY A 92 -5.65 3.19 19.75
N CYS A 93 -6.02 2.37 18.77
CA CYS A 93 -6.46 2.82 17.45
C CYS A 93 -7.86 2.33 17.13
N HIS A 94 -8.01 1.09 16.70
CA HIS A 94 -9.28 0.51 16.24
C HIS A 94 -10.02 -0.26 17.35
N MET A 95 -10.27 0.46 18.45
CA MET A 95 -10.99 -0.06 19.63
C MET A 95 -11.85 1.05 20.23
N PRO A 96 -12.85 0.73 21.07
CA PRO A 96 -13.60 1.73 21.81
C PRO A 96 -12.67 2.66 22.60
N GLY A 97 -12.79 3.97 22.37
CA GLY A 97 -11.92 4.99 22.97
C GLY A 97 -10.55 5.17 22.28
N GLY A 98 -10.24 4.40 21.25
CA GLY A 98 -9.05 4.56 20.41
C GLY A 98 -9.17 5.69 19.39
N SER A 99 -8.05 6.03 18.74
CA SER A 99 -7.99 7.15 17.78
C SER A 99 -8.76 6.92 16.47
N LYS A 100 -9.21 5.68 16.21
CA LYS A 100 -9.99 5.21 15.05
C LYS A 100 -11.17 4.34 15.50
N ALA A 101 -11.79 4.73 16.61
CA ALA A 101 -12.87 3.98 17.26
C ALA A 101 -14.15 3.86 16.42
N ASP A 102 -14.29 4.62 15.33
CA ASP A 102 -15.38 4.51 14.37
C ASP A 102 -15.42 3.15 13.67
N LEU A 103 -14.29 2.43 13.65
CA LEU A 103 -14.20 1.04 13.24
C LEU A 103 -13.49 0.23 14.32
N SER A 104 -14.25 -0.54 15.11
CA SER A 104 -13.66 -1.48 16.08
C SER A 104 -13.24 -2.77 15.39
N LEU A 105 -11.97 -3.14 15.57
CA LEU A 105 -11.37 -4.41 15.12
C LEU A 105 -11.12 -5.36 16.29
N GLU A 106 -11.68 -5.08 17.47
CA GLU A 106 -11.60 -5.99 18.62
C GLU A 106 -12.26 -7.33 18.31
N SER A 107 -11.67 -8.38 18.90
CA SER A 107 -12.23 -9.72 18.93
C SER A 107 -13.73 -9.70 19.31
N ALA A 108 -14.49 -10.61 18.69
CA ALA A 108 -15.95 -10.78 18.78
C ALA A 108 -16.82 -9.79 17.98
N VAL A 109 -16.32 -8.64 17.51
CA VAL A 109 -17.11 -7.69 16.71
C VAL A 109 -16.51 -7.36 15.34
N SER A 110 -15.20 -7.54 15.21
CA SER A 110 -14.39 -7.23 14.03
C SER A 110 -14.96 -7.81 12.72
N TYR A 111 -15.29 -9.10 12.66
CA TYR A 111 -15.78 -9.76 11.43
C TYR A 111 -17.02 -9.05 10.91
N ASP A 112 -18.02 -8.90 11.77
CA ASP A 112 -19.30 -8.27 11.44
C ASP A 112 -19.15 -6.78 11.11
N ASN A 113 -18.10 -6.13 11.59
CA ASN A 113 -17.82 -4.72 11.28
C ASN A 113 -17.14 -4.51 9.93
N ILE A 114 -16.44 -5.52 9.38
CA ILE A 114 -15.59 -5.34 8.19
C ILE A 114 -16.08 -6.11 6.96
N VAL A 115 -16.63 -7.32 7.14
CA VAL A 115 -16.97 -8.18 6.00
C VAL A 115 -18.27 -7.71 5.35
N SER A 116 -18.20 -7.45 4.05
CA SER A 116 -19.30 -6.92 3.24
C SER A 116 -19.92 -5.62 3.77
N LYS A 117 -19.14 -4.82 4.51
CA LYS A 117 -19.55 -3.50 4.98
C LYS A 117 -18.99 -2.41 4.09
N GLN A 118 -19.83 -1.45 3.71
CA GLN A 118 -19.42 -0.29 2.94
C GLN A 118 -18.38 0.54 3.71
N SER A 119 -17.27 0.91 3.06
CA SER A 119 -16.31 1.85 3.63
C SER A 119 -16.94 3.24 3.79
N ALA A 120 -16.63 3.93 4.89
CA ALA A 120 -17.03 5.32 5.08
C ALA A 120 -16.23 6.32 4.20
N GLN A 121 -15.11 5.87 3.60
CA GLN A 121 -14.20 6.74 2.85
C GLN A 121 -14.36 6.62 1.34
N VAL A 122 -14.79 5.45 0.84
CA VAL A 122 -14.87 5.14 -0.59
C VAL A 122 -16.09 4.26 -0.87
N THR A 123 -16.45 4.10 -2.14
CA THR A 123 -17.55 3.23 -2.58
C THR A 123 -17.24 1.73 -2.52
N LEU A 124 -16.02 1.33 -2.15
CA LEU A 124 -15.64 -0.07 -1.92
C LEU A 124 -16.08 -0.58 -0.54
N ASN A 125 -16.25 -1.89 -0.41
CA ASN A 125 -16.43 -2.51 0.91
C ASN A 125 -15.12 -2.46 1.71
N ILE A 126 -15.19 -2.47 3.03
CA ILE A 126 -14.02 -2.58 3.92
C ILE A 126 -13.30 -3.89 3.57
N VAL A 127 -14.03 -5.00 3.59
CA VAL A 127 -13.62 -6.29 3.00
C VAL A 127 -14.72 -6.76 2.05
N GLU A 128 -14.38 -7.00 0.80
CA GLU A 128 -15.20 -7.71 -0.18
C GLU A 128 -14.75 -9.17 -0.25
N PRO A 129 -15.62 -10.12 0.15
CA PRO A 129 -15.35 -11.55 -0.01
C PRO A 129 -14.93 -11.92 -1.43
N GLY A 130 -13.78 -12.57 -1.56
CA GLY A 130 -13.25 -13.07 -2.84
C GLY A 130 -12.53 -12.03 -3.70
N SER A 131 -12.39 -10.77 -3.26
CA SER A 131 -11.73 -9.74 -4.06
C SER A 131 -10.94 -8.73 -3.21
N THR A 132 -9.62 -8.78 -3.32
CA THR A 132 -8.71 -7.77 -2.76
C THR A 132 -8.85 -6.41 -3.44
N ASP A 133 -9.05 -6.39 -4.76
CA ASP A 133 -9.26 -5.16 -5.54
C ASP A 133 -10.49 -4.37 -5.08
N GLN A 134 -11.55 -5.07 -4.68
CA GLN A 134 -12.79 -4.47 -4.19
C GLN A 134 -12.78 -4.26 -2.66
N SER A 135 -11.67 -4.58 -1.98
CA SER A 135 -11.50 -4.45 -0.54
C SER A 135 -10.69 -3.21 -0.18
N TYR A 136 -11.32 -2.23 0.46
CA TYR A 136 -10.63 -1.01 0.89
C TYR A 136 -9.57 -1.27 1.97
N LEU A 137 -9.77 -2.26 2.84
CA LEU A 137 -8.79 -2.68 3.82
C LEU A 137 -7.48 -3.12 3.16
N TRP A 138 -7.56 -3.86 2.05
CA TRP A 138 -6.38 -4.30 1.30
C TRP A 138 -5.56 -3.11 0.79
N ASN A 139 -6.24 -2.07 0.31
CA ASN A 139 -5.60 -0.83 -0.14
C ASN A 139 -4.93 -0.07 1.02
N LYS A 140 -5.56 -0.03 2.20
CA LYS A 140 -4.96 0.55 3.41
C LYS A 140 -3.69 -0.18 3.84
N LEU A 141 -3.66 -1.50 3.69
CA LEU A 141 -2.49 -2.33 4.06
C LEU A 141 -1.32 -2.15 3.07
N ASN A 142 -1.62 -2.00 1.78
CA ASN A 142 -0.64 -1.90 0.69
C ASN A 142 -0.23 -0.45 0.32
N ASN A 143 -0.71 0.55 1.06
CA ASN A 143 -0.46 1.97 0.79
C ASN A 143 -0.98 2.48 -0.57
N THR A 144 -2.05 1.88 -1.09
CA THR A 144 -2.69 2.26 -2.36
C THR A 144 -4.05 2.94 -2.13
N GLN A 145 -4.37 3.32 -0.90
CA GLN A 145 -5.66 3.90 -0.54
C GLN A 145 -6.00 5.19 -1.31
N LEU A 146 -4.99 5.95 -1.74
CA LEU A 146 -5.21 7.19 -2.50
C LEU A 146 -5.55 6.91 -3.97
N ASP A 147 -5.09 5.77 -4.51
CA ASP A 147 -5.32 5.39 -5.91
C ASP A 147 -6.79 5.04 -6.17
N VAL A 148 -7.48 4.54 -5.14
CA VAL A 148 -8.92 4.23 -5.15
C VAL A 148 -9.80 5.40 -4.66
N GLY A 149 -9.25 6.62 -4.60
CA GLY A 149 -9.97 7.81 -4.17
C GLY A 149 -10.23 7.90 -2.67
N GLY A 150 -9.53 7.09 -1.87
CA GLY A 150 -9.58 7.14 -0.42
C GLY A 150 -8.74 8.26 0.17
N SER A 151 -8.54 8.22 1.49
CA SER A 151 -7.82 9.28 2.21
C SER A 151 -6.93 8.72 3.32
N GLY A 152 -6.15 9.59 3.98
CA GLY A 152 -5.30 9.21 5.11
C GLY A 152 -4.06 8.41 4.73
N ALA A 153 -3.34 7.96 5.76
CA ALA A 153 -2.11 7.19 5.61
C ALA A 153 -2.37 5.68 5.49
N GLN A 154 -1.31 4.96 5.10
CA GLN A 154 -1.22 3.50 5.19
C GLN A 154 -1.51 3.03 6.63
N MET A 155 -2.12 1.86 6.74
CA MET A 155 -2.28 1.14 7.99
C MET A 155 -1.51 -0.19 7.95
N PRO A 156 -0.90 -0.64 9.05
CA PRO A 156 -0.73 0.08 10.32
C PRO A 156 0.13 1.35 10.19
N LEU A 157 -0.06 2.32 11.08
CA LEU A 157 0.74 3.56 11.06
C LEU A 157 2.19 3.27 11.47
N GLY A 158 3.13 3.86 10.74
CA GLY A 158 4.56 3.84 11.08
C GLY A 158 5.34 2.62 10.58
N GLN A 159 4.69 1.46 10.44
CA GLN A 159 5.30 0.26 9.87
C GLN A 159 4.29 -0.52 9.04
N SER A 160 4.69 -0.90 7.83
CA SER A 160 3.93 -1.85 7.02
C SER A 160 3.74 -3.18 7.73
N LEU A 161 2.63 -3.84 7.41
CA LEU A 161 2.40 -5.21 7.82
C LEU A 161 3.46 -6.13 7.18
N PRO A 162 4.06 -7.09 7.93
CA PRO A 162 4.96 -8.09 7.38
C PRO A 162 4.36 -8.88 6.21
N ALA A 163 5.19 -9.37 5.30
CA ALA A 163 4.74 -10.02 4.07
C ALA A 163 3.98 -11.34 4.32
N ASP A 164 4.37 -12.09 5.35
CA ASP A 164 3.70 -13.30 5.82
C ASP A 164 2.31 -12.99 6.38
N GLU A 165 2.18 -11.96 7.23
CA GLU A 165 0.88 -11.50 7.75
C GLU A 165 -0.02 -10.94 6.63
N LEU A 166 0.55 -10.21 5.66
CA LEU A 166 -0.18 -9.77 4.46
C LEU A 166 -0.71 -10.95 3.66
N ALA A 167 0.09 -12.00 3.46
CA ALA A 167 -0.31 -13.20 2.74
C ALA A 167 -1.46 -13.95 3.42
N VAL A 168 -1.49 -13.97 4.77
CA VAL A 168 -2.63 -14.50 5.54
C VAL A 168 -3.91 -13.71 5.25
N VAL A 169 -3.85 -12.37 5.29
CA VAL A 169 -5.01 -11.52 5.00
C VAL A 169 -5.44 -11.66 3.54
N GLU A 170 -4.51 -11.69 2.59
CA GLU A 170 -4.79 -11.89 1.17
C GLU A 170 -5.52 -13.20 0.92
N LYS A 171 -4.97 -14.30 1.45
CA LYS A 171 -5.53 -15.63 1.32
C LYS A 171 -6.93 -15.70 1.92
N TRP A 172 -7.13 -15.15 3.12
CA TRP A 172 -8.45 -15.09 3.73
C TRP A 172 -9.47 -14.34 2.88
N ILE A 173 -9.13 -13.15 2.36
CA ILE A 173 -10.03 -12.36 1.50
C ILE A 173 -10.37 -13.15 0.23
N THR A 174 -9.35 -13.67 -0.45
CA THR A 174 -9.51 -14.40 -1.73
C THR A 174 -10.25 -15.72 -1.59
N ASP A 175 -10.15 -16.40 -0.45
CA ASP A 175 -10.93 -17.61 -0.13
C ASP A 175 -12.40 -17.31 0.22
N GLY A 176 -12.83 -16.05 0.17
CA GLY A 176 -14.21 -15.64 0.42
C GLY A 176 -14.44 -15.03 1.80
N ALA A 177 -13.39 -14.62 2.50
CA ALA A 177 -13.45 -13.99 3.82
C ALA A 177 -14.28 -14.80 4.83
N ASN A 178 -14.08 -16.12 4.87
CA ASN A 178 -14.84 -17.04 5.72
C ASN A 178 -14.51 -16.85 7.22
N MET A 179 -15.46 -17.20 8.08
CA MET A 179 -15.29 -17.18 9.54
C MET A 179 -14.48 -18.37 10.05
#